data_AF-A0A016U3L2-F1
#
_entry.id   AF-A0A016U3L2-F1
#
_cell.length_a   1.000
_cell.length_b   1.000
_cell.length_c   1.000
_cell.angle_alpha   90.00
_cell.angle_beta   90.00
_cell.angle_gamma   90.00
#
_symmetry.space_group_name_H-M   'P 1'
#
loop_
_entity.id
_entity.type
_entity.pdbx_description
1 polymer ?
#
loop_
_entity_poly.entity_id
_entity_poly.type
_entity_poly.pdbx_seq_one_letter_code
_entity_poly.pdbx_strand_id
1 'polypeptide(L)'
;MPFSMKALKDRLNRINAKTKEEQASQTMEFTVSIAPGENSLAEEELDRILKKTDFAQMSVIGQFNKGFIITRLRDHLFLVDQHASDEKYNFERFQKKARVETQKLLHPKHLDLGAVQESVLKDNLDILEANGFGFEFQEKEDGCSVALLTSTPVLHSWQFDKSDIEEILAVVSEFPGVMYRPAKLRRIFASRACRKSVMIGTALTTNQMQTIVAHLGTLDQPWNCPHGRPTLRHLVDLRKAASQSKVQL
;
A
#
# COMPACT_ATOMS: atom_id res chain seq x y z
N MET A 1 -30.88 37.70 23.96
CA MET A 1 -30.86 36.52 24.84
C MET A 1 -29.95 36.84 26.03
N PRO A 2 -30.45 36.85 27.28
CA PRO A 2 -29.60 37.14 28.42
C PRO A 2 -28.62 35.98 28.65
N PHE A 3 -27.34 36.31 28.80
CA PHE A 3 -26.27 35.37 29.11
C PHE A 3 -26.51 34.78 30.51
N SER A 4 -26.63 33.45 30.61
CA SER A 4 -26.86 32.75 31.87
C SER A 4 -25.72 31.75 32.13
N MET A 5 -25.09 31.87 33.29
CA MET A 5 -24.00 31.00 33.73
C MET A 5 -24.44 29.52 33.78
N LYS A 6 -25.73 29.26 34.04
CA LYS A 6 -26.31 27.91 34.06
C LYS A 6 -26.36 27.31 32.65
N ALA A 7 -26.78 28.09 31.66
CA ALA A 7 -26.81 27.66 30.26
C ALA A 7 -25.39 27.42 29.69
N LEU A 8 -24.39 28.20 30.13
CA LEU A 8 -22.99 27.99 29.78
C LEU A 8 -22.47 26.66 30.35
N LYS A 9 -22.75 26.39 31.64
CA LYS A 9 -22.34 25.15 32.32
C LYS A 9 -22.99 23.91 31.67
N ASP A 10 -24.26 24.01 31.30
CA ASP A 10 -24.97 22.93 30.59
C ASP A 10 -24.41 22.69 29.18
N ARG A 11 -24.03 23.74 28.44
CA ARG A 11 -23.31 23.59 27.16
C ARG A 11 -21.94 22.95 27.35
N LEU A 12 -21.18 23.37 28.35
CA LEU A 12 -19.86 22.81 28.64
C LEU A 12 -19.94 21.33 29.01
N ASN A 13 -20.93 20.95 29.81
CA ASN A 13 -21.17 19.56 30.18
C ASN A 13 -21.60 18.70 28.99
N ARG A 14 -22.42 19.23 28.07
CA ARG A 14 -22.77 18.52 26.82
C ARG A 14 -21.59 18.36 25.88
N ILE A 15 -20.71 19.36 25.79
CA ILE A 15 -19.47 19.26 25.02
C ILE A 15 -18.58 18.18 25.64
N ASN A 16 -18.33 18.24 26.95
CA ASN A 16 -17.53 17.23 27.64
C ASN A 16 -18.14 15.82 27.59
N ALA A 17 -19.46 15.69 27.60
CA ALA A 17 -20.15 14.41 27.44
C ALA A 17 -19.98 13.88 26.01
N LYS A 18 -20.10 14.73 24.98
CA LYS A 18 -19.80 14.37 23.59
C LYS A 18 -18.33 13.98 23.40
N THR A 19 -17.40 14.71 24.01
CA THR A 19 -15.97 14.37 23.98
C THR A 19 -15.69 13.04 24.68
N LYS A 20 -16.39 12.74 25.78
CA LYS A 20 -16.31 11.44 26.46
C LYS A 20 -16.93 10.30 25.66
N GLU A 21 -18.06 10.52 24.98
CA GLU A 21 -18.68 9.54 24.09
C GLU A 21 -17.81 9.28 22.85
N GLU A 22 -17.21 10.32 22.26
CA GLU A 22 -16.23 10.19 21.17
C GLU A 22 -14.95 9.46 21.63
N GLN A 23 -14.48 9.71 22.86
CA GLN A 23 -13.35 8.99 23.45
C GLN A 23 -13.68 7.54 23.80
N ALA A 24 -14.88 7.25 24.33
CA ALA A 24 -15.33 5.90 24.66
C ALA A 24 -15.56 5.05 23.40
N SER A 25 -16.10 5.66 22.35
CA SER A 25 -16.32 5.01 21.05
C SER A 25 -15.02 4.80 20.24
N GLN A 26 -13.87 5.28 20.75
CA GLN A 26 -12.54 5.18 20.13
C GLN A 26 -11.57 4.29 20.93
N THR A 27 -12.08 3.46 21.85
CA THR A 27 -11.26 2.52 22.61
C THR A 27 -10.69 1.49 21.64
N MET A 28 -9.40 1.63 21.30
CA MET A 28 -8.66 0.63 20.56
C MET A 28 -8.29 -0.47 21.55
N GLU A 29 -8.74 -1.69 21.32
CA GLU A 29 -8.31 -2.86 22.08
C GLU A 29 -7.58 -3.81 21.15
N PHE A 30 -6.27 -3.91 21.36
CA PHE A 30 -5.43 -4.92 20.72
C PHE A 30 -5.28 -6.11 21.67
N THR A 31 -5.44 -7.31 21.11
CA THR A 31 -5.46 -8.59 21.80
C THR A 31 -4.39 -9.54 21.28
N VAL A 32 -3.95 -9.37 20.03
CA VAL A 32 -2.95 -10.25 19.40
C VAL A 32 -1.55 -9.92 19.89
N SER A 33 -0.78 -10.95 20.19
CA SER A 33 0.60 -10.84 20.66
C SER A 33 1.59 -10.77 19.50
N ILE A 34 2.80 -10.22 19.72
CA ILE A 34 3.87 -10.28 18.72
C ILE A 34 4.44 -11.71 18.71
N ALA A 35 3.82 -12.61 17.93
CA ALA A 35 4.27 -13.99 17.77
C ALA A 35 4.53 -14.33 16.28
N PRO A 36 5.61 -15.08 15.95
CA PRO A 36 5.97 -15.39 14.56
C PRO A 36 4.88 -16.13 13.74
N GLY A 37 3.97 -16.85 14.41
CA GLY A 37 2.88 -17.59 13.78
C GLY A 37 1.55 -16.84 13.66
N GLU A 38 1.44 -15.64 14.23
CA GLU A 38 0.17 -14.90 14.35
C GLU A 38 0.10 -13.67 13.42
N ASN A 39 0.97 -13.60 12.40
CA ASN A 39 1.06 -12.44 11.50
C ASN A 39 -0.28 -12.10 10.83
N SER A 40 -0.99 -13.10 10.30
CA SER A 40 -2.28 -12.88 9.63
C SER A 40 -3.35 -12.34 10.61
N LEU A 41 -3.39 -12.86 11.84
CA LEU A 41 -4.33 -12.40 12.87
C LEU A 41 -4.02 -10.96 13.29
N ALA A 42 -2.73 -10.63 13.44
CA ALA A 42 -2.29 -9.27 13.73
C ALA A 42 -2.67 -8.30 12.60
N GLU A 43 -2.61 -8.75 11.34
CA GLU A 43 -3.01 -7.94 10.18
C GLU A 43 -4.51 -7.67 10.14
N GLU A 44 -5.33 -8.69 10.38
CA GLU A 44 -6.79 -8.53 10.49
C GLU A 44 -7.19 -7.58 11.62
N GLU A 45 -6.51 -7.67 12.77
CA GLU A 45 -6.76 -6.78 13.90
C GLU A 45 -6.36 -5.33 13.56
N LEU A 46 -5.21 -5.13 12.92
CA LEU A 46 -4.78 -3.81 12.45
C LEU A 46 -5.75 -3.22 11.43
N ASP A 47 -6.25 -4.03 10.48
CA ASP A 47 -7.19 -3.59 9.45
C ASP A 47 -8.54 -3.15 10.03
N ARG A 48 -9.02 -3.85 11.06
CA ARG A 48 -10.27 -3.50 11.76
C ARG A 48 -10.14 -2.23 12.60
N ILE A 49 -8.99 -2.03 13.24
CA ILE A 49 -8.82 -0.99 14.27
C ILE A 49 -8.24 0.30 13.69
N LEU A 50 -7.21 0.21 12.85
CA LEU A 50 -6.49 1.38 12.34
C LEU A 50 -7.10 1.90 11.04
N LYS A 51 -7.39 3.19 11.02
CA LYS A 51 -7.86 3.91 9.82
C LYS A 51 -6.73 4.69 9.19
N LYS A 52 -6.86 5.02 7.91
CA LYS A 52 -5.89 5.87 7.17
C LYS A 52 -5.59 7.20 7.88
N THR A 53 -6.61 7.81 8.47
CA THR A 53 -6.49 9.07 9.23
C THR A 53 -5.67 8.94 10.50
N ASP A 54 -5.57 7.73 11.07
CA ASP A 54 -4.85 7.51 12.32
C ASP A 54 -3.33 7.62 12.12
N PHE A 55 -2.80 7.23 10.95
CA PHE A 55 -1.38 7.41 10.61
C PHE A 55 -0.95 8.87 10.62
N ALA A 56 -1.85 9.80 10.25
CA ALA A 56 -1.58 11.23 10.33
C ALA A 56 -1.57 11.76 11.78
N GLN A 57 -2.22 11.05 12.70
CA GLN A 57 -2.27 11.38 14.13
C GLN A 57 -1.16 10.69 14.94
N MET A 58 -0.42 9.76 14.33
CA MET A 58 0.70 9.07 14.98
C MET A 58 1.83 10.05 15.30
N SER A 59 2.22 10.11 16.57
CA SER A 59 3.38 10.87 17.03
C SER A 59 4.62 9.98 17.00
N VAL A 60 5.66 10.41 16.29
CA VAL A 60 6.96 9.72 16.30
C VAL A 60 7.68 10.03 17.61
N ILE A 61 8.01 8.98 18.37
CA ILE A 61 8.79 9.09 19.60
C ILE A 61 10.29 9.08 19.27
N GLY A 62 10.72 8.19 18.38
CA GLY A 62 12.13 8.08 18.00
C GLY A 62 12.44 6.81 17.22
N GLN A 63 13.73 6.60 16.99
CA GLN A 63 14.25 5.44 16.28
C GLN A 63 14.83 4.42 17.26
N PHE A 64 14.51 3.14 17.08
CA PHE A 64 15.07 2.03 17.84
C PHE A 64 16.00 1.19 16.96
N ASN A 65 17.20 0.91 17.47
CA ASN A 65 18.24 0.07 16.85
C ASN A 65 18.54 0.39 15.36
N LYS A 66 18.34 1.64 14.94
CA LYS A 66 18.47 2.10 13.54
C LYS A 66 17.69 1.25 12.51
N GLY A 67 16.63 0.56 12.94
CA GLY A 67 15.82 -0.31 12.08
C GLY A 67 14.32 -0.08 12.25
N PHE A 68 13.90 0.46 13.39
CA PHE A 68 12.50 0.64 13.71
C PHE A 68 12.19 2.07 14.12
N ILE A 69 10.98 2.52 13.82
CA ILE A 69 10.41 3.79 14.26
C ILE A 69 9.37 3.46 15.32
N ILE A 70 9.50 4.06 16.50
CA ILE A 70 8.51 3.94 17.57
C ILE A 70 7.52 5.08 17.42
N THR A 71 6.25 4.72 17.28
CA THR A 71 5.16 5.70 17.17
C THR A 71 4.15 5.49 18.28
N ARG A 72 3.48 6.58 18.65
CA ARG A 72 2.38 6.59 19.60
C ARG A 72 1.11 7.06 18.92
N LEU A 73 0.03 6.32 19.13
CA LEU A 73 -1.32 6.73 18.79
C LEU A 73 -2.20 6.56 20.03
N ARG A 74 -2.72 7.67 20.56
CA ARG A 74 -3.45 7.69 21.85
C ARG A 74 -2.62 7.02 22.94
N ASP A 75 -3.11 5.94 23.54
CA ASP A 75 -2.42 5.18 24.59
C ASP A 75 -1.74 3.90 24.09
N HIS A 76 -1.51 3.78 22.78
CA HIS A 76 -0.87 2.62 22.17
C HIS A 76 0.47 2.99 21.56
N LEU A 77 1.46 2.12 21.74
CA LEU A 77 2.73 2.17 21.03
C LEU A 77 2.71 1.19 19.86
N PHE A 78 3.30 1.60 18.75
CA PHE A 78 3.49 0.79 17.57
C PHE A 78 4.95 0.78 17.13
N LEU A 79 5.37 -0.37 16.62
CA LEU A 79 6.67 -0.60 16.03
C LEU A 79 6.52 -0.60 14.52
N VAL A 80 7.17 0.36 13.85
CA VAL A 80 7.18 0.48 12.39
C VAL A 80 8.56 0.06 11.89
N ASP A 81 8.64 -0.92 11.00
CA ASP A 81 9.88 -1.26 10.29
C ASP A 81 10.15 -0.18 9.24
N GLN A 82 11.28 0.53 9.38
CA GLN A 82 11.60 1.67 8.52
C GLN A 82 11.82 1.26 7.05
N HIS A 83 12.38 0.07 6.82
CA HIS A 83 12.71 -0.42 5.48
C HIS A 83 11.46 -0.98 4.82
N ALA A 84 10.74 -1.89 5.48
CA ALA A 84 9.54 -2.52 4.94
C ALA A 84 8.44 -1.50 4.64
N SER A 85 8.28 -0.49 5.50
CA SER A 85 7.29 0.58 5.33
C SER A 85 7.59 1.47 4.12
N ASP A 86 8.84 1.92 3.98
CA ASP A 86 9.27 2.74 2.83
C ASP A 86 9.26 1.92 1.53
N GLU A 87 9.61 0.63 1.60
CA GLU A 87 9.52 -0.31 0.48
C GLU A 87 8.08 -0.48 -0.01
N LYS A 88 7.12 -0.69 0.91
CA LYS A 88 5.70 -0.82 0.57
C LYS A 88 5.18 0.43 -0.13
N TYR A 89 5.52 1.62 0.39
CA TYR A 89 5.13 2.89 -0.25
C TYR A 89 5.74 3.05 -1.65
N ASN A 90 7.05 2.80 -1.78
CA ASN A 90 7.74 2.91 -3.06
C ASN A 90 7.20 1.90 -4.09
N PHE A 91 6.88 0.68 -3.67
CA PHE A 91 6.29 -0.36 -4.50
C PHE A 91 4.93 0.07 -5.06
N GLU A 92 4.00 0.50 -4.19
CA GLU A 92 2.68 0.96 -4.64
C GLU A 92 2.78 2.18 -5.57
N ARG A 93 3.70 3.10 -5.27
CA ARG A 93 3.98 4.23 -6.15
C ARG A 93 4.48 3.77 -7.52
N PHE A 94 5.33 2.76 -7.60
CA PHE A 94 5.79 2.21 -8.88
C PHE A 94 4.65 1.52 -9.64
N GLN A 95 3.81 0.72 -8.97
CA GLN A 95 2.65 0.09 -9.61
C GLN A 95 1.73 1.12 -10.28
N LYS A 96 1.45 2.22 -9.57
CA LYS A 96 0.53 3.28 -10.03
C LYS A 96 1.13 4.24 -11.07
N LYS A 97 2.41 4.62 -10.93
CA LYS A 97 3.00 5.75 -11.70
C LYS A 97 4.13 5.37 -12.64
N ALA A 98 4.72 4.17 -12.54
CA ALA A 98 5.85 3.83 -13.40
C ALA A 98 5.36 3.55 -14.83
N ARG A 99 5.95 4.23 -15.81
CA ARG A 99 5.89 3.80 -17.21
C ARG A 99 7.12 2.97 -17.51
N VAL A 100 6.90 1.80 -18.10
CA VAL A 100 7.99 0.88 -18.44
C VAL A 100 8.62 1.34 -19.75
N GLU A 101 9.95 1.34 -19.80
CA GLU A 101 10.69 1.63 -21.03
C GLU A 101 10.43 0.54 -22.06
N THR A 102 10.29 0.93 -23.33
CA THR A 102 9.89 0.03 -24.41
C THR A 102 10.96 -0.04 -25.50
N GLN A 103 11.04 -1.19 -26.15
CA GLN A 103 11.83 -1.42 -27.36
C GLN A 103 10.90 -1.78 -28.48
N LYS A 104 11.00 -1.00 -29.56
CA LYS A 104 10.32 -1.31 -30.81
C LYS A 104 10.91 -2.58 -31.41
N LEU A 105 10.03 -3.46 -31.89
CA LEU A 105 10.42 -4.64 -32.63
C LEU A 105 10.91 -4.23 -34.02
N LEU A 106 11.85 -4.99 -34.58
CA LEU A 106 12.28 -4.80 -35.97
C LEU A 106 11.13 -5.02 -36.96
N HIS A 107 10.28 -6.01 -36.66
CA HIS A 107 9.09 -6.34 -37.43
C HIS A 107 7.92 -6.54 -36.46
N PRO A 108 6.74 -5.94 -36.72
CA PRO A 108 5.55 -6.21 -35.94
C PRO A 108 5.23 -7.70 -35.88
N LYS A 109 4.91 -8.21 -34.69
CA LYS A 109 4.65 -9.63 -34.48
C LYS A 109 3.15 -9.89 -34.31
N HIS A 110 2.61 -10.78 -35.13
CA HIS A 110 1.23 -11.25 -34.97
C HIS A 110 1.07 -11.99 -33.64
N LEU A 111 0.07 -11.62 -32.85
CA LEU A 111 -0.32 -12.38 -31.68
C LEU A 111 -1.51 -13.27 -32.03
N ASP A 112 -1.37 -14.57 -31.77
CA ASP A 112 -2.46 -15.54 -31.96
C ASP A 112 -3.48 -15.42 -30.81
N LEU A 113 -4.31 -14.38 -30.87
CA LEU A 113 -5.34 -14.07 -29.87
C LEU A 113 -6.72 -14.40 -30.43
N GLY A 114 -7.63 -14.85 -29.55
CA GLY A 114 -9.03 -15.02 -29.93
C GLY A 114 -9.76 -13.67 -30.04
N ALA A 115 -10.87 -13.62 -30.78
CA ALA A 115 -11.63 -12.38 -31.01
C ALA A 115 -12.04 -11.65 -29.71
N VAL A 116 -12.36 -12.39 -28.64
CA VAL A 116 -12.67 -11.82 -27.32
C VAL A 116 -11.44 -11.13 -26.71
N GLN A 117 -10.27 -11.77 -26.78
CA GLN A 117 -9.02 -11.20 -26.27
C GLN A 117 -8.58 -9.96 -27.06
N GLU A 118 -8.79 -9.95 -28.38
CA GLU A 118 -8.51 -8.78 -29.23
C GLU A 118 -9.41 -7.59 -28.86
N SER A 119 -10.70 -7.83 -28.59
CA SER A 119 -11.59 -6.78 -28.10
C SER A 119 -11.13 -6.23 -26.75
N VAL A 120 -10.82 -7.11 -25.79
CA VAL A 120 -10.32 -6.70 -24.46
C VAL A 120 -9.01 -5.91 -24.58
N LEU A 121 -8.11 -6.32 -25.49
CA LEU A 121 -6.85 -5.63 -25.74
C LEU A 121 -7.11 -4.20 -26.24
N LYS A 122 -8.03 -4.03 -27.21
CA LYS A 122 -8.42 -2.71 -27.74
C LYS A 122 -8.98 -1.80 -26.66
N ASP A 123 -9.85 -2.33 -25.81
CA ASP A 123 -10.51 -1.56 -24.76
C ASP A 123 -9.56 -1.14 -23.62
N ASN A 124 -8.39 -1.78 -23.50
CA ASN A 124 -7.43 -1.58 -22.40
C ASN A 124 -6.02 -1.21 -22.88
N LEU A 125 -5.89 -0.59 -24.05
CA LEU A 125 -4.58 -0.24 -24.64
C LEU A 125 -3.70 0.58 -23.71
N ASP A 126 -4.28 1.49 -22.93
CA ASP A 126 -3.57 2.33 -21.97
C ASP A 126 -2.85 1.52 -20.88
N ILE A 127 -3.48 0.44 -20.39
CA ILE A 127 -2.89 -0.49 -19.41
C ILE A 127 -1.71 -1.23 -20.06
N LEU A 128 -1.88 -1.71 -21.29
CA LEU A 128 -0.85 -2.45 -22.01
C LEU A 128 0.36 -1.55 -22.33
N GLU A 129 0.13 -0.34 -22.81
CA GLU A 129 1.17 0.66 -23.07
C GLU A 129 1.88 1.08 -21.79
N ALA A 130 1.17 1.25 -20.67
CA ALA A 130 1.78 1.54 -19.38
C ALA A 130 2.71 0.41 -18.90
N ASN A 131 2.44 -0.83 -19.29
CA ASN A 131 3.30 -2.00 -19.07
C ASN A 131 4.41 -2.16 -20.12
N GLY A 132 4.42 -1.30 -21.14
CA GLY A 132 5.45 -1.23 -22.15
C GLY A 132 5.21 -2.09 -23.40
N PHE A 133 3.98 -2.58 -23.58
CA PHE A 133 3.56 -3.30 -24.78
C PHE A 133 2.84 -2.34 -25.73
N GLY A 134 3.34 -2.22 -26.96
CA GLY A 134 2.75 -1.39 -28.01
C GLY A 134 2.08 -2.24 -29.08
N PHE A 135 0.96 -1.75 -29.60
CA PHE A 135 0.13 -2.47 -30.57
C PHE A 135 -0.25 -1.61 -31.76
N GLU A 136 -0.31 -2.24 -32.93
CA GLU A 136 -0.97 -1.72 -34.13
C GLU A 136 -2.09 -2.69 -34.51
N PHE A 137 -3.17 -2.19 -35.10
CA PHE A 137 -4.30 -3.01 -35.52
C PHE A 137 -4.41 -2.99 -37.04
N GLN A 138 -4.56 -4.17 -37.64
CA GLN A 138 -4.84 -4.33 -39.06
C GLN A 138 -6.24 -4.91 -39.25
N GLU A 139 -7.05 -4.23 -40.05
CA GLU A 139 -8.38 -4.73 -40.44
C GLU A 139 -8.23 -5.82 -41.51
N LYS A 140 -8.88 -6.95 -41.28
CA LYS A 140 -9.04 -8.01 -42.26
C LYS A 140 -10.29 -7.77 -43.10
N GLU A 141 -10.35 -8.43 -44.25
CA GLU A 141 -11.49 -8.37 -45.19
C GLU A 141 -12.80 -8.90 -44.58
N ASP A 142 -12.73 -9.70 -43.51
CA ASP A 142 -13.87 -10.23 -42.75
C ASP A 142 -14.40 -9.24 -41.69
N GLY A 143 -13.84 -8.03 -41.61
CA GLY A 143 -14.19 -7.01 -40.62
C GLY A 143 -13.61 -7.27 -39.23
N CYS A 144 -12.84 -8.35 -39.02
CA CYS A 144 -12.10 -8.57 -37.79
C CYS A 144 -10.78 -7.76 -37.82
N SER A 145 -10.32 -7.34 -36.64
CA SER A 145 -9.09 -6.57 -36.51
C SER A 145 -8.03 -7.37 -35.79
N VAL A 146 -6.88 -7.55 -36.41
CA VAL A 146 -5.76 -8.29 -35.81
C VAL A 146 -4.83 -7.35 -35.05
N ALA A 147 -4.48 -7.73 -33.83
CA ALA A 147 -3.45 -7.04 -33.05
C ALA A 147 -2.03 -7.49 -33.45
N LEU A 148 -1.20 -6.52 -33.83
CA LEU A 148 0.23 -6.69 -34.09
C LEU A 148 1.03 -6.03 -32.98
N LEU A 149 1.89 -6.81 -32.32
CA LEU A 149 2.81 -6.31 -31.29
C LEU A 149 3.96 -5.55 -31.94
N THR A 150 4.09 -4.26 -31.63
CA THR A 150 5.10 -3.36 -32.21
C THR A 150 6.21 -2.97 -31.24
N SER A 151 5.95 -3.02 -29.92
CA SER A 151 6.97 -2.82 -28.90
C SER A 151 6.77 -3.73 -27.70
N THR A 152 7.88 -4.02 -27.02
CA THR A 152 7.91 -4.82 -25.78
C THR A 152 8.70 -4.09 -24.70
N PRO A 153 8.42 -4.35 -23.42
CA PRO A 153 9.16 -3.73 -22.32
C PRO A 153 10.62 -4.19 -22.27
N VAL A 154 11.52 -3.23 -22.00
CA VAL A 154 12.98 -3.46 -21.91
C VAL A 154 13.41 -3.38 -20.47
N LEU A 155 13.75 -4.53 -19.90
CA LEU A 155 14.21 -4.61 -18.52
C LEU A 155 15.40 -5.56 -18.42
N HIS A 156 16.57 -5.08 -18.85
CA HIS A 156 17.90 -5.71 -18.76
C HIS A 156 17.93 -7.24 -18.93
N SER A 157 17.70 -8.02 -17.86
CA SER A 157 17.76 -9.49 -17.85
C SER A 157 16.41 -10.20 -18.05
N TRP A 158 15.31 -9.47 -18.22
CA TRP A 158 13.96 -10.01 -18.31
C TRP A 158 13.45 -9.98 -19.73
N GLN A 159 12.97 -11.13 -20.20
CA GLN A 159 12.27 -11.25 -21.46
C GLN A 159 10.77 -11.35 -21.19
N PHE A 160 10.03 -10.49 -21.88
CA PHE A 160 8.58 -10.48 -21.88
C PHE A 160 8.07 -11.12 -23.17
N ASP A 161 7.02 -11.92 -23.02
CA ASP A 161 6.49 -12.75 -24.09
C ASP A 161 4.95 -12.67 -24.12
N LYS A 162 4.33 -13.50 -24.97
CA LYS A 162 2.87 -13.53 -25.14
C LYS A 162 2.14 -13.85 -23.84
N SER A 163 2.71 -14.71 -22.98
CA SER A 163 2.07 -15.12 -21.73
C SER A 163 1.89 -13.96 -20.76
N ASP A 164 2.81 -12.98 -20.76
CA ASP A 164 2.69 -11.77 -19.94
C ASP A 164 1.53 -10.88 -20.42
N ILE A 165 1.27 -10.86 -21.73
CA ILE A 165 0.13 -10.14 -22.33
C ILE A 165 -1.17 -10.86 -21.98
N GLU A 166 -1.21 -12.19 -22.14
CA GLU A 166 -2.37 -13.02 -21.79
C GLU A 166 -2.72 -12.91 -20.29
N GLU A 167 -1.72 -12.84 -19.40
CA GLU A 167 -1.90 -12.58 -17.97
C GLU A 167 -2.61 -11.24 -17.74
N ILE A 168 -2.18 -10.17 -18.42
CA ILE A 168 -2.83 -8.86 -18.33
C ILE A 168 -4.26 -8.94 -18.83
N LEU A 169 -4.48 -9.51 -20.03
CA LEU A 169 -5.80 -9.62 -20.65
C LEU A 169 -6.79 -10.41 -19.79
N ALA A 170 -6.35 -11.51 -19.18
CA ALA A 170 -7.18 -12.32 -18.29
C ALA A 170 -7.69 -11.48 -17.10
N VAL A 171 -6.81 -10.70 -16.46
CA VAL A 171 -7.17 -9.92 -15.27
C VAL A 171 -8.04 -8.71 -15.62
N VAL A 172 -7.72 -7.96 -16.67
CA VAL A 172 -8.52 -6.77 -17.04
C VAL A 172 -9.88 -7.16 -17.62
N SER A 173 -10.03 -8.37 -18.17
CA SER A 173 -11.33 -8.90 -18.58
C SER A 173 -12.25 -9.19 -17.38
N GLU A 174 -11.69 -9.59 -16.24
CA GLU A 174 -12.47 -9.85 -15.01
C GLU A 174 -12.67 -8.57 -14.18
N PHE A 175 -11.67 -7.68 -14.18
CA PHE A 175 -11.67 -6.42 -13.43
C PHE A 175 -11.39 -5.21 -14.35
N PRO A 176 -12.40 -4.73 -15.11
CA PRO A 176 -12.23 -3.61 -16.02
C PRO A 176 -11.76 -2.32 -15.32
N GLY A 177 -10.84 -1.60 -15.95
CA GLY A 177 -10.32 -0.31 -15.46
C GLY A 177 -9.29 -0.40 -14.34
N VAL A 178 -8.89 -1.59 -13.91
CA VAL A 178 -7.81 -1.78 -12.92
C VAL A 178 -6.45 -1.82 -13.61
N MET A 179 -5.54 -0.91 -13.22
CA MET A 179 -4.14 -0.94 -13.67
C MET A 179 -3.45 -2.21 -13.14
N TYR A 180 -3.37 -3.23 -13.98
CA TYR A 180 -2.70 -4.49 -13.66
C TYR A 180 -1.24 -4.51 -14.12
N ARG A 181 -0.36 -5.09 -13.28
CA ARG A 181 1.05 -5.33 -13.58
C ARG A 181 1.32 -6.83 -13.56
N PRO A 182 1.87 -7.43 -14.64
CA PRO A 182 2.14 -8.86 -14.70
C PRO A 182 3.19 -9.28 -13.66
N ALA A 183 3.20 -10.55 -13.29
CA ALA A 183 4.02 -11.08 -12.20
C ALA A 183 5.52 -10.76 -12.36
N LYS A 184 6.07 -10.88 -13.59
CA LYS A 184 7.47 -10.53 -13.88
C LYS A 184 7.75 -9.06 -13.54
N LEU A 185 6.87 -8.15 -13.98
CA LEU A 185 7.03 -6.72 -13.73
C LEU A 185 6.85 -6.36 -12.25
N ARG A 186 5.92 -7.00 -11.54
CA ARG A 186 5.76 -6.83 -10.09
C ARG A 186 7.03 -7.22 -9.33
N ARG A 187 7.69 -8.32 -9.69
CA ARG A 187 8.99 -8.73 -9.09
C ARG A 187 10.07 -7.68 -9.31
N ILE A 188 10.11 -7.09 -10.51
CA ILE A 188 11.05 -6.02 -10.85
C ILE A 188 10.78 -4.75 -10.02
N PHE A 189 9.51 -4.36 -9.90
CA PHE A 189 9.12 -3.21 -9.06
C PHE A 189 9.40 -3.46 -7.58
N ALA A 190 9.20 -4.68 -7.07
CA ALA A 190 9.55 -5.05 -5.70
C ALA A 190 11.06 -4.91 -5.47
N SER A 191 11.89 -5.46 -6.36
CA SER A 191 13.35 -5.30 -6.28
C SER A 191 13.79 -3.83 -6.38
N ARG A 192 13.13 -3.03 -7.23
CA ARG A 192 13.45 -1.60 -7.40
C ARG A 192 13.03 -0.79 -6.17
N ALA A 193 11.90 -1.12 -5.56
CA ALA A 193 11.42 -0.53 -4.32
C ALA A 193 12.40 -0.82 -3.18
N CYS A 194 12.81 -2.08 -3.01
CA CYS A 194 13.77 -2.49 -1.98
C CYS A 194 15.08 -1.70 -2.07
N ARG A 195 15.69 -1.62 -3.26
CA ARG A 195 16.95 -0.89 -3.48
C ARG A 195 16.83 0.63 -3.29
N LYS A 196 15.64 1.19 -3.50
CA LYS A 196 15.39 2.63 -3.36
C LYS A 196 15.10 3.02 -1.91
N SER A 197 14.61 2.10 -1.10
CA SER A 197 14.08 2.37 0.23
C SER A 197 15.20 2.55 1.26
N VAL A 198 14.86 3.19 2.37
CA VAL A 198 15.79 3.37 3.50
C VAL A 198 16.40 2.03 3.93
N MET A 199 17.73 1.98 4.03
CA MET A 199 18.44 0.78 4.50
C MET A 199 18.33 0.63 6.03
N ILE A 200 18.22 -0.60 6.51
CA ILE A 200 18.40 -0.93 7.93
C ILE A 200 19.81 -0.48 8.38
N GLY A 201 19.92 0.10 9.57
CA GLY A 201 21.16 0.68 10.08
C GLY A 201 21.32 2.17 9.76
N THR A 202 20.43 2.74 8.94
CA THR A 202 20.43 4.18 8.61
C THR A 202 19.81 4.98 9.76
N ALA A 203 20.54 5.98 10.28
CA ALA A 203 19.98 6.91 11.25
C ALA A 203 19.01 7.89 10.56
N LEU A 204 17.81 8.04 11.10
CA LEU A 204 16.76 8.90 10.53
C LEU A 204 16.53 10.14 11.39
N THR A 205 16.29 11.27 10.73
CA THR A 205 15.76 12.48 11.37
C THR A 205 14.28 12.29 11.70
N THR A 206 13.77 13.05 12.69
CA THR A 206 12.35 13.01 13.06
C THR A 206 11.43 13.28 11.88
N ASN A 207 11.79 14.22 11.00
CA ASN A 207 11.01 14.53 9.79
C ASN A 207 10.96 13.36 8.80
N GLN A 208 12.07 12.65 8.60
CA GLN A 208 12.10 11.45 7.75
C GLN A 208 11.22 10.35 8.34
N MET A 209 11.30 10.12 9.65
CA MET A 209 10.45 9.14 10.33
C MET A 209 8.96 9.48 10.21
N GLN A 210 8.59 10.74 10.42
CA GLN A 210 7.21 11.22 10.24
C GLN A 210 6.72 11.02 8.81
N THR A 211 7.58 11.28 7.82
CA THR A 211 7.27 11.08 6.40
C THR A 211 6.95 9.63 6.10
N ILE A 212 7.77 8.69 6.59
CA ILE A 212 7.54 7.25 6.40
C ILE A 212 6.20 6.81 7.01
N VAL A 213 5.90 7.27 8.23
CA VAL A 213 4.64 6.94 8.91
C VAL A 213 3.44 7.54 8.17
N ALA A 214 3.54 8.81 7.74
CA ALA A 214 2.48 9.48 6.99
C ALA A 214 2.20 8.79 5.64
N HIS A 215 3.24 8.29 4.95
CA HIS A 215 3.10 7.54 3.72
C HIS A 215 2.22 6.29 3.88
N LEU A 216 2.30 5.57 5.01
CA LEU A 216 1.47 4.39 5.26
C LEU A 216 -0.03 4.72 5.25
N GLY A 217 -0.41 5.91 5.72
CA GLY A 217 -1.79 6.39 5.68
C GLY A 217 -2.34 6.66 4.28
N THR A 218 -1.48 6.72 3.26
CA THR A 218 -1.89 6.90 1.86
C THR A 218 -2.18 5.59 1.13
N LEU A 219 -1.76 4.46 1.71
CA LEU A 219 -1.83 3.14 1.07
C LEU A 219 -3.09 2.39 1.48
N ASP A 220 -3.51 1.47 0.62
CA ASP A 220 -4.53 0.48 0.94
C ASP A 220 -3.84 -0.73 1.59
N GLN A 221 -4.23 -1.08 2.81
CA GLN A 221 -3.67 -2.18 3.61
C GLN A 221 -2.12 -2.17 3.65
N PRO A 222 -1.50 -1.21 4.36
CA PRO A 222 -0.06 -1.02 4.37
C PRO A 222 0.72 -2.09 5.15
N TRP A 223 0.11 -3.21 5.56
CA TRP A 223 0.61 -4.10 6.62
C TRP A 223 1.83 -4.94 6.23
N ASN A 224 2.02 -5.19 4.94
CA ASN A 224 3.10 -6.01 4.40
C ASN A 224 3.82 -5.33 3.24
N CYS A 225 5.14 -5.50 3.20
CA CYS A 225 5.96 -5.16 2.05
C CYS A 225 5.73 -6.17 0.90
N PRO A 226 6.14 -5.88 -0.35
CA PRO A 226 5.98 -6.79 -1.48
C PRO A 226 6.67 -8.16 -1.31
N HIS A 227 7.58 -8.30 -0.34
CA HIS A 227 8.24 -9.57 0.01
C HIS A 227 7.57 -10.29 1.21
N GLY A 228 6.46 -9.77 1.72
CA GLY A 228 5.69 -10.37 2.82
C GLY A 228 6.22 -10.07 4.23
N ARG A 229 7.11 -9.08 4.38
CA ARG A 229 7.56 -8.63 5.72
C ARG A 229 6.59 -7.61 6.30
N PRO A 230 6.29 -7.68 7.60
CA PRO A 230 5.38 -6.74 8.22
C PRO A 230 5.96 -5.33 8.32
N THR A 231 5.15 -4.34 8.05
CA THR A 231 5.53 -2.91 8.13
C THR A 231 5.27 -2.33 9.52
N LEU A 232 4.18 -2.76 10.17
CA LEU A 232 3.68 -2.23 11.43
C LEU A 232 3.22 -3.37 12.33
N ARG A 233 3.54 -3.28 13.62
CA ARG A 233 2.97 -4.11 14.68
C ARG A 233 2.59 -3.27 15.89
N HIS A 234 1.48 -3.63 16.54
CA HIS A 234 1.15 -3.09 17.86
C HIS A 234 2.16 -3.61 18.89
N LEU A 235 2.68 -2.73 19.73
CA LEU A 235 3.71 -3.07 20.71
C LEU A 235 3.11 -3.24 22.11
N VAL A 236 2.40 -2.22 22.60
CA VAL A 236 1.83 -2.23 23.96
C VAL A 236 0.70 -1.22 24.11
N ASP A 237 -0.24 -1.53 25.00
CA ASP A 237 -1.21 -0.57 25.55
C ASP A 237 -0.65 0.01 26.86
N LEU A 238 -0.40 1.32 26.85
CA LEU A 238 0.20 2.05 27.97
C LEU A 238 -0.68 2.03 29.22
N ARG A 239 -2.02 1.88 29.07
CA ARG A 239 -2.96 1.78 30.21
C ARG A 239 -2.74 0.47 30.96
N LYS A 240 -2.56 -0.63 30.21
CA LYS A 240 -2.27 -1.96 30.78
C LYS A 240 -0.88 -1.99 31.41
N ALA A 241 0.13 -1.43 30.75
CA ALA A 241 1.49 -1.37 31.28
C ALA A 241 1.60 -0.56 32.60
N ALA A 242 0.87 0.55 32.70
CA ALA A 242 0.83 1.37 33.93
C ALA A 242 0.12 0.65 35.10
N SER A 243 -0.80 -0.27 34.82
CA SER A 243 -1.47 -1.07 35.86
C SER A 243 -0.57 -2.17 36.43
N GLN A 244 0.31 -2.77 35.61
CA GLN A 244 1.25 -3.82 36.05
C GLN A 244 2.37 -3.29 36.95
N SER A 245 2.81 -2.05 36.71
CA SER A 245 3.88 -1.41 37.51
C SER A 245 3.42 -0.97 38.91
N LYS A 246 2.10 -0.90 39.18
CA LYS A 246 1.55 -0.62 40.51
C LYS A 246 1.45 -1.85 41.42
N VAL A 247 1.66 -3.06 40.90
CA VAL A 247 1.54 -4.32 41.66
C VAL A 247 2.89 -4.79 42.22
N GLN A 248 3.99 -4.08 41.92
CA GLN A 248 5.35 -4.44 42.33
C GLN A 248 5.98 -3.55 43.42
N LEU A 249 5.17 -2.82 44.19
CA LEU A 249 5.61 -2.08 45.38
C LEU A 249 4.86 -2.55 46.63
#